data_AF-A0ABD1T9U6-F1
#
_entry.id   AF-A0ABD1T9U6-F1
#
_cell.length_a   1.000
_cell.length_b   1.000
_cell.length_c   1.000
_cell.angle_alpha   90.00
_cell.angle_beta   90.00
_cell.angle_gamma   90.00
#
_symmetry.space_group_name_H-M   'P 1'
#
loop_
_entity.id
_entity.type
_entity.pdbx_description
1 polymer ?
#
loop_
_entity_poly.entity_id
_entity_poly.type
_entity_poly.pdbx_seq_one_letter_code
_entity_poly.pdbx_strand_id
1 'polypeptide(L)'
;MSDGGKVESKRDEGNPVVRGDAEDFGRAMSRIAVAQLCKRIGFASLNESALDSLTDIAIRYLRNLGKIASCYTNLAGRTVSNAFDIIRGLEDLQYVNRLFGCFGAS
;
A
#
# COMPACT_ATOMS: atom_id res chain seq x y z
N MET A 1 56.90 -26.06 5.45
CA MET A 1 55.90 -25.53 4.49
C MET A 1 54.83 -26.60 4.37
N SER A 2 53.53 -26.42 4.61
CA SER A 2 52.72 -25.38 5.25
C SER A 2 51.45 -26.13 5.67
N ASP A 3 51.08 -26.10 6.95
CA ASP A 3 49.85 -26.70 7.47
C ASP A 3 48.66 -25.82 7.06
N GLY A 4 47.77 -26.36 6.22
CA GLY A 4 46.67 -25.63 5.61
C GLY A 4 45.39 -25.78 6.41
N GLY A 5 45.21 -24.92 7.40
CA GLY A 5 44.02 -24.87 8.26
C GLY A 5 42.72 -24.65 7.48
N LYS A 6 41.72 -25.50 7.75
CA LYS A 6 40.34 -25.40 7.29
C LYS A 6 39.63 -24.29 8.08
N VAL A 7 39.46 -23.13 7.46
CA VAL A 7 38.60 -22.06 7.99
C VAL A 7 37.14 -22.37 7.65
N GLU A 8 36.39 -22.80 8.65
CA GLU A 8 34.94 -22.92 8.58
C GLU A 8 34.32 -21.53 8.62
N SER A 9 33.83 -21.08 7.45
CA SER A 9 33.08 -19.84 7.29
C SER A 9 31.75 -19.97 8.04
N LYS A 10 31.73 -19.46 9.27
CA LYS A 10 30.49 -19.19 9.99
C LYS A 10 29.76 -18.09 9.22
N ARG A 11 28.76 -18.51 8.44
CA ARG A 11 27.81 -17.60 7.81
C ARG A 11 27.05 -16.92 8.93
N ASP A 12 27.25 -15.62 9.04
CA ASP A 12 26.50 -14.74 9.92
C ASP A 12 25.02 -14.84 9.47
N GLU A 13 24.22 -15.48 10.31
CA GLU A 13 22.78 -15.64 10.10
C GLU A 13 22.15 -14.27 10.36
N GLY A 14 22.14 -13.45 9.30
CA GLY A 14 21.55 -12.11 9.33
C GLY A 14 20.11 -12.18 9.82
N ASN A 15 19.87 -11.59 11.00
CA ASN A 15 18.55 -11.41 11.57
C ASN A 15 17.58 -10.92 10.48
N PRO A 16 16.51 -11.66 10.15
CA PRO A 16 15.56 -11.21 9.15
C PRO A 16 14.90 -9.95 9.73
N VAL A 17 15.16 -8.81 9.09
CA VAL A 17 14.46 -7.56 9.41
C VAL A 17 12.97 -7.85 9.34
N VAL A 18 12.32 -7.91 10.51
CA VAL A 18 10.93 -8.25 10.70
C VAL A 18 10.09 -7.23 9.94
N ARG A 19 9.67 -7.58 8.73
CA ARG A 19 8.73 -6.76 7.93
C ARG A 19 7.31 -6.78 8.50
N GLY A 20 7.01 -7.72 9.40
CA GLY A 20 5.71 -7.87 10.08
C GLY A 20 5.28 -6.62 10.84
N ASP A 21 6.17 -6.07 11.68
CA ASP A 21 5.82 -4.94 12.56
C ASP A 21 5.38 -3.68 11.81
N ALA A 22 5.98 -3.42 10.64
CA ALA A 22 5.67 -2.23 9.84
C ALA A 22 4.36 -2.36 9.04
N GLU A 23 4.06 -3.55 8.52
CA GLU A 23 2.80 -3.83 7.82
C GLU A 23 1.63 -3.81 8.81
N ASP A 24 1.83 -4.34 10.01
CA ASP A 24 0.86 -4.30 11.10
C ASP A 24 0.59 -2.86 11.58
N PHE A 25 1.63 -2.03 11.70
CA PHE A 25 1.48 -0.61 12.01
C PHE A 25 0.67 0.14 10.93
N GLY A 26 1.00 -0.08 9.65
CA GLY A 26 0.29 0.53 8.53
C GLY A 26 -1.20 0.12 8.50
N ARG A 27 -1.49 -1.14 8.79
CA ARG A 27 -2.87 -1.64 8.89
C ARG A 27 -3.61 -1.04 10.07
N ALA A 28 -2.99 -0.95 11.24
CA ALA A 28 -3.58 -0.33 12.42
C ALA A 28 -3.92 1.16 12.19
N MET A 29 -2.99 1.92 11.61
CA MET A 29 -3.21 3.33 11.26
C MET A 29 -4.33 3.49 10.23
N SER A 30 -4.36 2.62 9.21
CA SER A 30 -5.43 2.62 8.21
C SER A 30 -6.79 2.34 8.85
N ARG A 31 -6.86 1.38 9.78
CA ARG A 31 -8.09 1.05 10.53
C ARG A 31 -8.61 2.25 11.31
N ILE A 32 -7.73 2.95 12.03
CA ILE A 32 -8.07 4.15 12.79
C ILE A 32 -8.60 5.26 11.87
N ALA A 33 -7.91 5.52 10.74
CA ALA A 33 -8.33 6.53 9.79
C ALA A 33 -9.71 6.23 9.19
N VAL A 34 -9.98 4.98 8.82
CA VAL A 34 -11.29 4.54 8.31
C VAL A 34 -12.37 4.69 9.38
N ALA A 35 -12.12 4.26 10.62
CA ALA A 35 -13.06 4.43 11.73
C ALA A 35 -13.42 5.91 11.96
N GLN A 36 -12.41 6.79 11.93
CA GLN A 36 -12.61 8.24 12.06
C GLN A 36 -13.43 8.82 10.90
N LEU A 37 -13.16 8.37 9.66
CA LEU A 37 -13.91 8.78 8.48
C LEU A 37 -15.38 8.37 8.60
N CYS A 38 -15.66 7.12 8.97
CA CYS A 38 -17.02 6.64 9.14
C CYS A 38 -17.77 7.40 10.24
N LYS A 39 -17.11 7.70 11.36
CA LYS A 39 -17.68 8.56 12.40
C LYS A 39 -18.03 9.96 11.86
N ARG A 40 -17.14 10.56 11.06
CA ARG A 40 -17.39 11.87 10.42
C ARG A 40 -18.53 11.85 9.41
N ILE A 41 -18.74 10.73 8.72
CA ILE A 41 -19.85 10.54 7.76
C ILE A 41 -21.20 10.35 8.49
N GLY A 42 -21.19 10.07 9.81
CA GLY A 42 -22.39 9.94 10.63
C GLY A 42 -22.75 8.51 11.02
N PHE A 43 -21.86 7.54 10.78
CA PHE A 43 -22.04 6.18 11.31
C PHE A 43 -21.84 6.20 12.84
N ALA A 44 -22.91 5.90 13.58
CA ALA A 44 -22.89 5.84 15.04
C ALA A 44 -22.01 4.69 15.57
N SER A 45 -22.00 3.57 14.84
CA SER A 45 -21.18 2.38 15.12
C SER A 45 -21.01 1.55 13.85
N LEU A 46 -19.92 0.78 13.77
CA LEU A 46 -19.66 -0.18 12.70
C LEU A 46 -19.38 -1.55 13.30
N ASN A 47 -19.81 -2.60 12.60
CA ASN A 47 -19.36 -3.95 12.91
C ASN A 47 -17.84 -4.05 12.64
N GLU A 48 -17.10 -4.75 13.51
CA GLU A 48 -15.65 -4.94 13.38
C GLU A 48 -15.25 -5.52 12.01
N SER A 49 -15.98 -6.51 11.50
CA SER A 49 -15.73 -7.10 10.18
C SER A 49 -15.96 -6.13 9.02
N ALA A 50 -16.91 -5.21 9.17
CA ALA A 50 -17.15 -4.16 8.18
C ALA A 50 -16.02 -3.12 8.19
N LEU A 51 -15.57 -2.72 9.38
CA LEU A 51 -14.42 -1.84 9.54
C LEU A 51 -13.14 -2.46 8.98
N ASP A 52 -12.90 -3.75 9.25
CA ASP A 52 -11.81 -4.54 8.66
C ASP A 52 -11.87 -4.54 7.13
N SER A 53 -13.04 -4.83 6.56
CA SER A 53 -13.23 -4.87 5.11
C SER A 53 -12.98 -3.51 4.46
N LEU A 54 -13.48 -2.42 5.06
CA LEU A 54 -13.22 -1.05 4.59
C LEU A 54 -11.75 -0.67 4.71
N THR A 55 -11.07 -1.12 5.77
CA THR A 55 -9.63 -0.95 5.94
C THR A 55 -8.85 -1.64 4.84
N ASP A 56 -9.19 -2.89 4.52
CA ASP A 56 -8.52 -3.65 3.47
C ASP A 56 -8.76 -3.01 2.08
N ILE A 57 -9.98 -2.50 1.81
CA ILE A 57 -10.28 -1.76 0.59
C ILE A 57 -9.44 -0.48 0.51
N ALA A 58 -9.34 0.29 1.59
CA ALA A 58 -8.55 1.53 1.63
C ALA A 58 -7.06 1.26 1.37
N ILE A 59 -6.49 0.22 2.00
CA ILE A 59 -5.09 -0.19 1.78
C ILE A 59 -4.87 -0.59 0.31
N ARG A 60 -5.76 -1.41 -0.27
CA ARG A 60 -5.68 -1.83 -1.67
C ARG A 60 -5.75 -0.64 -2.62
N TYR A 61 -6.63 0.32 -2.34
CA TYR A 61 -6.77 1.55 -3.11
C TYR A 61 -5.47 2.37 -3.08
N LEU A 62 -4.92 2.64 -1.88
CA LEU A 62 -3.66 3.38 -1.72
C LEU A 62 -2.48 2.69 -2.43
N ARG A 63 -2.39 1.35 -2.33
CA ARG A 63 -1.36 0.57 -3.00
C ARG A 63 -1.48 0.68 -4.52
N ASN A 64 -2.70 0.65 -5.06
CA ASN A 64 -2.91 0.78 -6.50
C ASN A 64 -2.58 2.18 -7.00
N LEU A 65 -3.03 3.21 -6.26
CA LEU A 65 -2.70 4.61 -6.56
C LEU A 65 -1.19 4.84 -6.56
N GLY A 66 -0.47 4.32 -5.56
CA GLY A 66 0.99 4.43 -5.50
C GLY A 66 1.71 3.80 -6.69
N LYS A 67 1.22 2.64 -7.18
CA LYS A 67 1.77 1.99 -8.38
C LYS A 67 1.57 2.84 -9.63
N ILE A 68 0.38 3.41 -9.82
CA ILE A 68 0.07 4.26 -10.98
C ILE A 68 0.89 5.56 -10.92
N ALA A 69 0.96 6.20 -9.76
CA ALA A 69 1.79 7.39 -9.55
C ALA A 69 3.28 7.10 -9.81
N SER A 70 3.77 5.93 -9.40
CA SER A 70 5.14 5.48 -9.70
C SER A 70 5.35 5.31 -11.22
N CYS A 71 4.37 4.79 -11.96
CA CYS A 71 4.40 4.72 -13.42
C CYS A 71 4.56 6.12 -14.03
N TYR A 72 3.76 7.10 -13.61
CA TYR A 72 3.86 8.49 -14.09
C TYR A 72 5.19 9.16 -13.75
N THR A 73 5.72 8.86 -12.56
CA THR A 73 7.04 9.32 -12.13
C THR A 73 8.13 8.82 -13.08
N ASN A 74 8.09 7.52 -13.39
CA ASN A 74 9.04 6.87 -14.29
C ASN A 74 8.89 7.37 -15.73
N LEU A 75 7.65 7.55 -16.22
CA LEU A 75 7.37 8.13 -17.54
C LEU A 75 7.92 9.55 -17.68
N ALA A 76 7.97 10.31 -16.59
CA ALA A 76 8.57 11.63 -16.55
C ALA A 76 10.11 11.61 -16.38
N GLY A 77 10.75 10.44 -16.41
CA GLY A 77 12.19 10.29 -16.22
C GLY A 77 12.68 10.59 -14.80
N ARG A 78 11.78 10.58 -13.81
CA ARG A 78 12.07 10.85 -12.40
C ARG A 78 12.07 9.56 -11.60
N THR A 79 12.70 9.59 -10.42
CA THR A 79 12.72 8.48 -9.45
C THR A 79 11.91 8.76 -8.19
N VAL A 80 11.54 10.02 -7.96
CA VAL A 80 10.75 10.47 -6.80
C VAL A 80 9.42 11.02 -7.28
N SER A 81 8.33 10.45 -6.77
CA SER A 81 6.97 10.87 -7.08
C SER A 81 6.66 12.24 -6.46
N ASN A 82 5.96 13.08 -7.20
CA ASN A 82 5.46 14.37 -6.73
C ASN A 82 3.92 14.40 -6.75
N ALA A 83 3.33 15.51 -6.33
CA ALA A 83 1.87 15.67 -6.29
C ALA A 83 1.22 15.50 -7.68
N PHE A 84 1.86 15.93 -8.77
CA PHE A 84 1.32 15.78 -10.13
C PHE A 84 1.22 14.32 -10.56
N ASP A 85 2.14 13.46 -10.14
CA ASP A 85 2.08 12.01 -10.43
C ASP A 85 0.88 11.35 -9.73
N ILE A 86 0.59 11.78 -8.50
CA ILE A 86 -0.57 11.33 -7.73
C ILE A 86 -1.86 11.84 -8.36
N ILE A 87 -1.92 13.11 -8.78
CA ILE A 87 -3.07 13.70 -9.46
C ILE A 87 -3.39 12.91 -10.73
N ARG A 88 -2.39 12.64 -11.57
CA ARG A 88 -2.56 11.80 -12.78
C ARG A 88 -3.01 10.38 -12.44
N GLY A 89 -2.44 9.80 -11.39
CA GLY A 89 -2.86 8.48 -10.92
C GLY A 89 -4.32 8.44 -10.43
N LEU A 90 -4.80 9.52 -9.81
CA LEU A 90 -6.20 9.65 -9.40
C LEU A 90 -7.13 9.83 -10.59
N GLU A 91 -6.74 10.64 -11.58
CA GLU A 91 -7.48 10.81 -12.83
C GLU A 91 -7.68 9.46 -13.51
N ASP A 92 -6.62 8.67 -13.70
CA ASP A 92 -6.70 7.33 -14.29
C ASP A 92 -7.63 6.38 -13.52
N LEU A 93 -7.54 6.36 -12.19
CA LEU A 93 -8.43 5.53 -11.37
C LEU A 93 -9.90 5.94 -11.51
N GLN A 94 -10.18 7.25 -11.64
CA GLN A 94 -11.55 7.75 -11.84
C GLN A 94 -12.07 7.43 -13.24
N TYR A 95 -11.24 7.51 -14.28
CA TYR A 95 -11.61 7.10 -15.64
C TYR A 95 -11.93 5.62 -15.70
N VAL A 96 -11.12 4.77 -15.06
CA VAL A 96 -11.36 3.32 -14.97
C VAL A 96 -12.69 3.03 -14.26
N ASN A 97 -12.96 3.69 -13.13
CA ASN A 97 -14.21 3.49 -12.40
C ASN A 97 -15.44 3.98 -13.19
N ARG A 98 -15.28 5.05 -13.99
CA ARG A 98 -16.35 5.59 -14.84
C ARG A 98 -16.64 4.70 -16.06
N LEU A 99 -15.63 4.07 -16.65
CA LEU A 99 -15.80 3.08 -17.73
C LEU A 99 -16.55 1.84 -17.23
N PHE A 100 -16.22 1.32 -16.05
CA PHE A 100 -16.94 0.18 -15.45
C PHE A 100 -18.37 0.54 -15.03
N GLY A 101 -18.62 1.77 -14.56
CA GLY A 101 -19.98 2.24 -14.24
C GLY A 101 -20.90 2.36 -15.47
N CYS A 102 -20.35 2.69 -16.65
CA CYS A 102 -21.13 2.77 -17.89
C CYS A 102 -21.53 1.39 -18.45
N PHE A 103 -20.75 0.34 -18.17
CA PHE A 103 -21.06 -1.03 -18.60
C PHE A 103 -22.08 -1.76 -17.69
N GLY A 104 -22.39 -1.21 -16.50
CA GLY A 104 -23.39 -1.76 -15.57
C GLY A 104 -24.81 -1.21 -15.76
N ALA A 105 -25.03 -0.31 -16.72
CA ALA A 105 -26.33 0.23 -17.08
C ALA A 105 -26.72 -0.25 -18.49
N SER A 106 -27.07 -1.52 -18.62
CA SER A 106 -27.73 -2.09 -19.80
C SER A 106 -28.64 -3.23 -19.39
#